data_AF-A0A2I1GNL6-F1
#
_entry.id   AF-A0A2I1GNL6-F1
#
_cell.length_a   1.000
_cell.length_b   1.000
_cell.length_c   1.000
_cell.angle_alpha   90.00
_cell.angle_beta   90.00
_cell.angle_gamma   90.00
#
_symmetry.space_group_name_H-M   'P 1'
#
loop_
_entity.id
_entity.type
_entity.pdbx_description
1 polymer ?
#
loop_
_entity_poly.entity_id
_entity_poly.type
_entity_poly.pdbx_seq_one_letter_code
_entity_poly.pdbx_strand_id
1 'polypeptide(L)'
;MNQLGKSYYMQKELWKNFLIEDSYENRVELLNIHNYDGRIQNYHELRSMSNSKLVDFILHPLHSTKDYIECLDYVFKAFERLENIEENYLNNFIIPVIADWPGQVNIRRAITLRIKKGINSGVPEQVLNLIPMIGPLHVSLNSREILFQTYHFFFEMLYHNLFGDKKILSQKPKQTVINLILHLTYHGWKNIRDIVTKRFGNLKDAEYQMMIDLLDNSIPLTLDIYAILFRSGFFEGYLESTVKIWILFQRLRRHNYNKAPLMFLSDVFYWTSKNHPIINILKNNLPIFNDYFVENFHSSLRHQTAESNSELQIIQKAKIIDAERNNNPFKNSFVNLRNPAKSQIKELKSLEKKVSLFLFSIFDKIYQNIGNTKQINNDRYPKFYLPSFDIEVDVKVLPLGWNTQKIPADDKFCDANNCLLSNSIDLSNGIVLLCGHSFHKECLSTLYDDKCNFCFDYLSSGIEKNIKSLDQRLSTSLKENEIPLFEKENNNDDENDEEENIENILERTECDVENQYDIIYQQWLNYNDI
;
A
#
# COMPACT_ATOMS: atom_id res chain seq x y z
N MET A 1 5.75 -17.70 4.37
CA MET A 1 4.63 -18.65 4.22
C MET A 1 3.67 -18.68 5.41
N ASN A 2 4.14 -18.68 6.68
CA ASN A 2 3.23 -18.66 7.85
C ASN A 2 2.19 -17.54 7.77
N GLN A 3 2.61 -16.37 7.26
CA GLN A 3 1.75 -15.19 7.09
C GLN A 3 0.78 -15.26 5.91
N LEU A 4 0.70 -16.36 5.17
CA LEU A 4 -0.21 -16.54 4.02
C LEU A 4 -1.38 -17.48 4.30
N GLY A 5 -1.44 -18.10 5.50
CA GLY A 5 -2.46 -19.10 5.81
C GLY A 5 -3.88 -18.53 6.04
N LYS A 6 -4.04 -17.21 6.14
CA LYS A 6 -5.32 -16.53 6.42
C LYS A 6 -5.45 -15.23 5.63
N SER A 7 -6.68 -14.85 5.29
CA SER A 7 -6.93 -13.59 4.60
C SER A 7 -6.51 -12.43 5.49
N TYR A 8 -6.16 -11.29 4.90
CA TYR A 8 -5.88 -10.12 5.73
C TYR A 8 -7.10 -9.75 6.59
N TYR A 9 -8.32 -9.88 6.07
CA TYR A 9 -9.55 -9.69 6.87
C TYR A 9 -9.57 -10.60 8.11
N MET A 10 -9.36 -11.91 7.96
CA MET A 10 -9.31 -12.85 9.09
C MET A 10 -8.19 -12.51 10.08
N GLN A 11 -7.03 -12.09 9.58
CA GLN A 11 -5.92 -11.67 10.42
C GLN A 11 -6.24 -10.39 11.20
N LYS A 12 -6.88 -9.41 10.55
CA LYS A 12 -7.31 -8.15 11.16
C LYS A 12 -8.29 -8.39 12.31
N GLU A 13 -9.21 -9.34 12.19
CA GLU A 13 -10.12 -9.69 13.28
C GLU A 13 -9.39 -10.25 14.51
N LEU A 14 -8.29 -11.00 14.31
CA LEU A 14 -7.44 -11.45 15.44
C LEU A 14 -6.71 -10.29 16.12
N TRP A 15 -6.46 -9.22 15.38
CA TRP A 15 -5.79 -8.03 15.90
C TRP A 15 -6.74 -6.99 16.47
N LYS A 16 -8.06 -7.16 16.35
CA LYS A 16 -9.05 -6.12 16.66
C LYS A 16 -8.88 -5.44 18.02
N ASN A 17 -8.42 -6.18 19.04
CA ASN A 17 -8.18 -5.65 20.38
C ASN A 17 -6.94 -4.73 20.49
N PHE A 18 -6.06 -4.76 19.49
CA PHE A 18 -4.85 -3.92 19.40
C PHE A 18 -5.02 -2.74 18.41
N LEU A 19 -6.15 -2.69 17.69
CA LEU A 19 -6.41 -1.68 16.68
C LEU A 19 -7.36 -0.60 17.22
N ILE A 20 -7.35 0.54 16.55
CA ILE A 20 -8.29 1.63 16.81
C ILE A 20 -9.72 1.15 16.54
N GLU A 21 -10.68 1.61 17.35
CA GLU A 21 -12.09 1.28 17.19
C GLU A 21 -12.61 1.67 15.79
N ASP A 22 -13.39 0.78 15.17
CA ASP A 22 -14.05 1.01 13.88
C ASP A 22 -15.29 1.90 14.02
N SER A 23 -15.11 3.14 14.49
CA SER A 23 -16.13 4.18 14.57
C SER A 23 -16.21 4.99 13.28
N TYR A 24 -17.36 5.62 13.02
CA TYR A 24 -17.53 6.47 11.83
C TYR A 24 -16.62 7.71 11.87
N GLU A 25 -16.38 8.25 13.05
CA GLU A 25 -15.43 9.35 13.26
C GLU A 25 -14.02 8.94 12.83
N ASN A 26 -13.57 7.74 13.24
CA ASN A 26 -12.26 7.21 12.83
C ASN A 26 -12.21 6.92 11.33
N ARG A 27 -13.31 6.46 10.71
CA ARG A 27 -13.39 6.26 9.25
C ARG A 27 -13.22 7.56 8.47
N VAL A 28 -13.86 8.65 8.92
CA VAL A 28 -13.72 9.98 8.31
C VAL A 28 -12.26 10.47 8.41
N GLU A 29 -11.57 10.17 9.50
CA GLU A 29 -10.14 10.45 9.64
C GLU A 29 -9.31 9.66 8.62
N LEU A 30 -9.53 8.34 8.52
CA LEU A 30 -8.82 7.44 7.62
C LEU A 30 -9.04 7.81 6.14
N LEU A 31 -10.23 8.29 5.79
CA LEU A 31 -10.55 8.81 4.46
C LEU A 31 -9.70 10.03 4.09
N ASN A 32 -9.42 10.88 5.08
CA ASN A 32 -8.67 12.11 4.91
C ASN A 32 -7.17 11.95 5.16
N ILE A 33 -6.63 10.72 5.23
CA ILE A 33 -5.22 10.48 5.58
C ILE A 33 -4.21 11.06 4.60
N HIS A 34 -4.59 11.16 3.32
CA HIS A 34 -3.79 11.77 2.25
C HIS A 34 -4.27 13.19 1.92
N ASN A 35 -5.12 13.76 2.78
CA ASN A 35 -5.53 15.15 2.67
C ASN A 35 -4.64 16.02 3.57
N TYR A 36 -3.74 16.75 2.92
CA TYR A 36 -2.76 17.61 3.58
C TYR A 36 -3.27 19.04 3.80
N ASP A 37 -4.56 19.31 3.59
CA ASP A 37 -5.15 20.62 3.86
C ASP A 37 -4.99 20.99 5.34
N GLY A 38 -4.37 22.15 5.60
CA GLY A 38 -4.15 22.71 6.94
C GLY A 38 -5.40 22.83 7.81
N ARG A 39 -6.59 22.88 7.21
CA ARG A 39 -7.89 22.92 7.91
C ARG A 39 -8.27 21.59 8.56
N ILE A 40 -7.75 20.47 8.05
CA ILE A 40 -8.04 19.10 8.51
C ILE A 40 -6.99 18.60 9.52
N GLN A 41 -5.82 19.26 9.58
CA GLN A 41 -4.65 18.83 10.36
C GLN A 41 -4.83 18.90 11.90
N ASN A 42 -5.85 19.58 12.42
CA ASN A 42 -5.95 19.94 13.84
C ASN A 42 -6.49 18.84 14.78
N TYR A 43 -6.65 17.59 14.32
CA TYR A 43 -7.30 16.55 15.13
C TYR A 43 -6.36 15.49 15.73
N HIS A 44 -5.12 15.31 15.24
CA HIS A 44 -4.21 14.26 15.75
C HIS A 44 -2.73 14.68 15.80
N GLU A 45 -2.03 14.32 16.89
CA GLU A 45 -0.59 14.62 17.11
C GLU A 45 0.32 14.05 16.01
N LEU A 46 -0.05 12.92 15.40
CA LEU A 46 0.71 12.33 14.28
C LEU A 46 0.53 13.08 12.94
N ARG A 47 -0.45 13.99 12.86
CA ARG A 47 -0.63 14.91 11.72
C ARG A 47 -0.01 16.28 11.98
N SER A 48 0.27 16.64 13.24
CA SER A 48 0.87 17.93 13.56
C SER A 48 2.38 17.90 13.30
N MET A 49 2.88 18.93 12.63
CA MET A 49 4.33 19.13 12.45
C MET A 49 5.02 19.70 13.70
N SER A 50 4.34 19.69 14.86
CA SER A 50 4.82 20.26 16.13
C SER A 50 6.12 19.64 16.63
N ASN A 51 6.32 18.35 16.34
CA ASN A 51 7.51 17.59 16.76
C ASN A 51 8.58 17.48 15.65
N SER A 52 8.45 18.25 14.57
CA SER A 52 9.43 18.32 13.48
C SER A 52 10.16 19.66 13.49
N LYS A 53 11.28 19.80 12.77
CA LYS A 53 11.94 21.09 12.51
C LYS A 53 12.63 21.06 11.15
N LEU A 54 12.40 22.10 10.34
CA LEU A 54 13.15 22.29 9.11
C LEU A 54 14.60 22.62 9.47
N VAL A 55 15.52 21.74 9.09
CA VAL A 55 16.96 21.97 9.24
C VAL A 55 17.46 22.85 8.11
N ASP A 56 17.12 22.49 6.86
CA ASP A 56 17.43 23.28 5.67
C ASP A 56 16.45 22.96 4.54
N PHE A 57 16.42 23.80 3.51
CA PHE A 57 15.64 23.59 2.29
C PHE A 57 16.51 23.91 1.07
N ILE A 58 16.79 22.89 0.26
CA ILE A 58 17.78 22.95 -0.82
C ILE A 58 17.12 22.45 -2.10
N LEU A 59 17.26 23.22 -3.18
CA LEU A 59 16.86 22.77 -4.50
C LEU A 59 17.96 21.87 -5.07
N HIS A 60 17.63 20.61 -5.33
CA HIS A 60 18.57 19.66 -5.92
C HIS A 60 17.86 18.63 -6.80
N PRO A 61 18.46 18.16 -7.91
CA PRO A 61 17.80 17.22 -8.82
C PRO A 61 17.46 15.85 -8.22
N LEU A 62 18.26 15.35 -7.27
CA LEU A 62 18.09 14.05 -6.60
C LEU A 62 17.90 12.86 -7.57
N HIS A 63 18.60 12.89 -8.71
CA HIS A 63 18.46 11.91 -9.78
C HIS A 63 19.48 10.75 -9.67
N SER A 64 20.62 10.98 -9.04
CA SER A 64 21.72 10.01 -8.96
C SER A 64 22.21 9.78 -7.53
N THR A 65 22.99 8.72 -7.31
CA THR A 65 23.63 8.52 -5.99
C THR A 65 24.58 9.66 -5.64
N LYS A 66 25.22 10.29 -6.63
CA LYS A 66 26.08 11.45 -6.44
C LYS A 66 25.26 12.65 -5.94
N ASP A 67 24.09 12.89 -6.54
CA ASP A 67 23.21 13.97 -6.14
C ASP A 67 22.77 13.83 -4.67
N TYR A 68 22.49 12.61 -4.23
CA TYR A 68 22.18 12.33 -2.84
C TYR A 68 23.39 12.56 -1.91
N ILE A 69 24.60 12.18 -2.32
CA ILE A 69 25.81 12.45 -1.54
C ILE A 69 26.04 13.96 -1.40
N GLU A 70 25.87 14.72 -2.48
CA GLU A 70 25.98 16.19 -2.46
C GLU A 70 24.94 16.82 -1.53
N CYS A 71 23.69 16.35 -1.55
CA CYS A 71 22.67 16.78 -0.59
C CYS A 71 23.04 16.41 0.86
N LEU A 72 23.56 15.21 1.10
CA LEU A 72 23.97 14.77 2.43
C LEU A 72 25.13 15.61 2.99
N ASP A 73 26.04 16.11 2.15
CA ASP A 73 27.11 17.01 2.61
C ASP A 73 26.56 18.31 3.23
N TYR A 74 25.45 18.84 2.73
CA TYR A 74 24.79 19.99 3.37
C TYR A 74 24.19 19.61 4.72
N VAL A 75 23.58 18.43 4.82
CA VAL A 75 23.01 17.90 6.06
C VAL A 75 24.11 17.68 7.11
N PHE A 76 25.24 17.09 6.73
CA PHE A 76 26.37 16.89 7.63
C PHE A 76 26.96 18.20 8.14
N LYS A 77 27.12 19.21 7.26
CA LYS A 77 27.53 20.56 7.66
C LYS A 77 26.53 21.23 8.61
N ALA A 78 25.24 20.95 8.46
CA ALA A 78 24.24 21.45 9.39
C ALA A 78 24.39 20.82 10.79
N PHE A 79 24.71 19.52 10.87
CA PHE A 79 24.97 18.84 12.14
C PHE A 79 26.25 19.32 12.83
N GLU A 80 27.30 19.64 12.07
CA GLU A 80 28.53 20.24 12.60
C GLU A 80 28.30 21.61 13.25
N ARG A 81 27.27 22.35 12.80
CA ARG A 81 26.93 23.69 13.32
C ARG A 81 26.06 23.67 14.59
N LEU A 82 25.61 22.51 15.06
CA LEU A 82 24.79 22.43 16.27
C LEU A 82 25.69 22.69 17.50
N GLU A 83 25.78 23.97 17.90
CA GLU A 83 26.70 24.56 18.90
C GLU A 83 26.68 23.94 20.32
N ASN A 84 25.75 23.02 20.63
CA ASN A 84 25.51 22.52 22.00
C ASN A 84 26.00 21.08 22.25
N ILE A 85 26.85 20.52 21.40
CA ILE A 85 27.46 19.21 21.64
C ILE A 85 28.98 19.41 21.64
N GLU A 86 29.63 19.15 22.78
CA GLU A 86 31.09 19.27 22.95
C GLU A 86 31.88 18.37 21.97
N GLU A 87 31.19 17.44 21.30
CA GLU A 87 31.67 16.56 20.24
C GLU A 87 30.75 16.65 19.01
N ASN A 88 31.25 16.35 17.81
CA ASN A 88 30.43 16.32 16.58
C ASN A 88 29.19 15.41 16.78
N TYR A 89 27.98 15.90 16.48
CA TYR A 89 26.71 15.16 16.62
C TYR A 89 26.80 13.73 16.08
N LEU A 90 27.42 13.57 14.91
CA LEU A 90 27.55 12.26 14.25
C LEU A 90 28.49 11.30 14.99
N ASN A 91 29.36 11.75 15.89
CA ASN A 91 30.19 10.83 16.68
C ASN A 91 29.35 10.02 17.69
N ASN A 92 28.21 10.56 18.11
CA ASN A 92 27.40 10.02 19.19
C ASN A 92 26.06 9.44 18.73
N PHE A 93 25.62 9.76 17.51
CA PHE A 93 24.29 9.40 17.02
C PHE A 93 24.31 8.69 15.67
N ILE A 94 23.33 7.82 15.49
CA ILE A 94 22.95 7.19 14.24
C ILE A 94 21.62 7.80 13.80
N ILE A 95 21.50 8.13 12.52
CA ILE A 95 20.36 8.87 11.98
C ILE A 95 19.56 7.98 11.04
N PRO A 96 18.33 7.58 11.42
CA PRO A 96 17.38 6.98 10.50
C PRO A 96 17.00 7.99 9.42
N VAL A 97 17.11 7.59 8.15
CA VAL A 97 16.68 8.40 7.00
C VAL A 97 15.45 7.75 6.40
N ILE A 98 14.28 8.32 6.69
CA ILE A 98 13.00 7.80 6.19
C ILE A 98 12.72 8.49 4.86
N ALA A 99 12.73 7.71 3.79
CA ALA A 99 12.57 8.24 2.45
C ALA A 99 11.86 7.25 1.53
N ASP A 100 11.40 7.76 0.40
CA ASP A 100 10.90 6.96 -0.72
C ASP A 100 11.98 6.02 -1.30
N TRP A 101 11.64 5.30 -2.36
CA TRP A 101 12.57 4.36 -2.97
C TRP A 101 13.91 4.99 -3.40
N PRO A 102 13.94 6.09 -4.18
CA PRO A 102 15.16 6.82 -4.50
C PRO A 102 16.03 7.16 -3.29
N GLY A 103 15.45 7.76 -2.24
CA GLY A 103 16.20 8.12 -1.03
C GLY A 103 16.74 6.90 -0.29
N GLN A 104 15.97 5.82 -0.25
CA GLN A 104 16.42 4.57 0.36
C GLN A 104 17.58 3.93 -0.42
N VAL A 105 17.45 3.78 -1.74
CA VAL A 105 18.38 2.98 -2.55
C VAL A 105 19.70 3.71 -2.82
N ASN A 106 19.65 5.02 -3.05
CA ASN A 106 20.85 5.82 -3.35
C ASN A 106 21.73 5.97 -2.12
N ILE A 107 21.16 6.25 -0.95
CA ILE A 107 21.94 6.36 0.29
C ILE A 107 22.53 4.99 0.67
N ARG A 108 21.78 3.89 0.51
CA ARG A 108 22.32 2.53 0.72
C ARG A 108 23.48 2.21 -0.23
N ARG A 109 23.42 2.67 -1.47
CA ARG A 109 24.52 2.51 -2.43
C ARG A 109 25.75 3.29 -1.99
N ALA A 110 25.58 4.54 -1.54
CA ALA A 110 26.67 5.33 -0.98
C ALA A 110 27.35 4.62 0.21
N ILE A 111 26.56 4.12 1.17
CA ILE A 111 27.03 3.33 2.31
C ILE A 111 27.78 2.08 1.84
N THR A 112 27.20 1.31 0.90
CA THR A 112 27.81 0.09 0.37
C THR A 112 29.16 0.36 -0.29
N LEU A 113 29.26 1.43 -1.08
CA LEU A 113 30.49 1.83 -1.73
C LEU A 113 31.55 2.29 -0.72
N ARG A 114 31.15 3.06 0.30
CA ARG A 114 32.04 3.47 1.39
C ARG A 114 32.60 2.26 2.14
N ILE A 115 31.76 1.29 2.51
CA ILE A 115 32.18 0.06 3.20
C ILE A 115 33.13 -0.76 2.33
N LYS A 116 32.80 -0.97 1.05
CA LYS A 116 33.57 -1.87 0.16
C LYS A 116 34.89 -1.27 -0.33
N LYS A 117 34.94 0.05 -0.56
CA LYS A 117 36.09 0.72 -1.21
C LYS A 117 36.81 1.74 -0.32
N GLY A 118 36.31 1.98 0.90
CA GLY A 118 36.87 2.98 1.80
C GLY A 118 36.92 4.37 1.15
N ILE A 119 38.04 5.07 1.35
CA ILE A 119 38.26 6.42 0.81
C ILE A 119 38.26 6.48 -0.72
N ASN A 120 38.61 5.38 -1.40
CA ASN A 120 38.63 5.30 -2.86
C ASN A 120 37.24 5.34 -3.50
N SER A 121 36.17 5.23 -2.70
CA SER A 121 34.80 5.40 -3.18
C SER A 121 34.46 6.84 -3.56
N GLY A 122 35.19 7.84 -3.02
CA GLY A 122 34.81 9.25 -3.08
C GLY A 122 33.61 9.61 -2.21
N VAL A 123 33.10 8.67 -1.39
CA VAL A 123 31.97 8.88 -0.50
C VAL A 123 32.47 9.31 0.89
N PRO A 124 31.87 10.34 1.51
CA PRO A 124 32.19 10.77 2.88
C PRO A 124 32.02 9.63 3.90
N GLU A 125 32.75 9.67 5.01
CA GLU A 125 32.64 8.66 6.06
C GLU A 125 31.34 8.77 6.85
N GLN A 126 30.85 10.00 7.00
CA GLN A 126 29.64 10.38 7.71
C GLN A 126 28.38 9.64 7.21
N VAL A 127 28.38 9.13 5.96
CA VAL A 127 27.26 8.32 5.46
C VAL A 127 27.05 7.03 6.26
N LEU A 128 28.10 6.52 6.93
CA LEU A 128 28.03 5.31 7.75
C LEU A 128 27.19 5.51 9.02
N ASN A 129 26.91 6.76 9.39
CA ASN A 129 26.02 7.12 10.49
C ASN A 129 24.54 7.09 10.09
N LEU A 130 24.22 6.83 8.82
CA LEU A 130 22.85 6.84 8.31
C LEU A 130 22.28 5.42 8.26
N ILE A 131 21.00 5.29 8.60
CA ILE A 131 20.20 4.08 8.38
C ILE A 131 19.04 4.43 7.45
N PRO A 132 19.15 4.19 6.13
CA PRO A 132 18.05 4.45 5.21
C PRO A 132 16.91 3.47 5.47
N MET A 133 15.69 3.95 5.66
CA MET A 133 14.50 3.11 5.83
C MET A 133 13.42 3.55 4.84
N ILE A 134 12.66 2.57 4.34
CA ILE A 134 11.57 2.87 3.40
C ILE A 134 10.45 3.64 4.11
N GLY A 135 10.00 4.71 3.47
CA GLY A 135 8.88 5.53 3.89
C GLY A 135 7.57 4.72 3.96
N PRO A 136 7.00 4.52 5.16
CA PRO A 136 5.77 3.75 5.34
C PRO A 136 4.57 4.39 4.65
N LEU A 137 4.50 5.73 4.58
CA LEU A 137 3.47 6.43 3.81
C LEU A 137 3.60 6.08 2.32
N HIS A 138 4.81 6.18 1.76
CA HIS A 138 5.05 5.84 0.36
C HIS A 138 4.75 4.38 0.03
N VAL A 139 5.02 3.43 0.92
CA VAL A 139 4.60 2.01 0.76
C VAL A 139 3.08 1.92 0.62
N SER A 140 2.35 2.70 1.42
CA SER A 140 0.90 2.73 1.42
C SER A 140 0.32 3.46 0.20
N LEU A 141 0.93 4.55 -0.27
CA LEU A 141 0.57 5.24 -1.51
C LEU A 141 0.74 4.31 -2.71
N ASN A 142 1.95 3.77 -2.88
CA ASN A 142 2.31 2.92 -4.01
C ASN A 142 1.48 1.63 -4.08
N SER A 143 1.10 1.07 -2.94
CA SER A 143 0.25 -0.12 -2.89
C SER A 143 -1.19 0.16 -3.27
N ARG A 144 -1.77 1.30 -2.86
CA ARG A 144 -3.11 1.74 -3.31
C ARG A 144 -3.12 2.04 -4.80
N GLU A 145 -2.13 2.77 -5.30
CA GLU A 145 -2.04 3.14 -6.72
C GLU A 145 -1.92 1.92 -7.63
N ILE A 146 -0.98 1.01 -7.35
CA ILE A 146 -0.79 -0.18 -8.22
C ILE A 146 -1.99 -1.12 -8.17
N LEU A 147 -2.65 -1.22 -7.02
CA LEU A 147 -3.88 -1.99 -6.87
C LEU A 147 -4.98 -1.36 -7.71
N PHE A 148 -5.20 -0.05 -7.57
CA PHE A 148 -6.21 0.68 -8.33
C PHE A 148 -5.99 0.57 -9.84
N GLN A 149 -4.76 0.80 -10.31
CA GLN A 149 -4.40 0.69 -11.73
C GLN A 149 -4.57 -0.74 -12.27
N THR A 150 -4.22 -1.76 -11.48
CA THR A 150 -4.34 -3.15 -11.93
C THR A 150 -5.79 -3.60 -12.03
N TYR A 151 -6.66 -3.11 -11.15
CA TYR A 151 -8.09 -3.41 -11.15
C TYR A 151 -8.92 -2.22 -11.66
N HIS A 152 -8.35 -1.39 -12.54
CA HIS A 152 -9.03 -0.19 -13.03
C HIS A 152 -10.38 -0.51 -13.67
N PHE A 153 -10.47 -1.63 -14.40
CA PHE A 153 -11.73 -2.13 -14.98
C PHE A 153 -12.85 -2.29 -13.93
N PHE A 154 -12.52 -2.86 -12.77
CA PHE A 154 -13.46 -3.06 -11.68
C PHE A 154 -13.82 -1.73 -11.00
N PHE A 155 -12.82 -0.89 -10.73
CA PHE A 155 -13.03 0.38 -10.06
C PHE A 155 -13.74 1.43 -10.92
N GLU A 156 -13.55 1.38 -12.25
CA GLU A 156 -14.28 2.21 -13.20
C GLU A 156 -15.77 1.81 -13.23
N MET A 157 -16.08 0.51 -13.31
CA MET A 157 -17.46 0.01 -13.19
C MET A 157 -18.11 0.45 -11.87
N LEU A 158 -17.38 0.34 -10.76
CA LEU A 158 -17.85 0.78 -9.46
C LEU A 158 -18.07 2.30 -9.42
N TYR A 159 -17.13 3.08 -9.94
CA TYR A 159 -17.21 4.54 -9.97
C TYR A 159 -18.43 5.02 -10.78
N HIS A 160 -18.66 4.46 -11.96
CA HIS A 160 -19.85 4.76 -12.76
C HIS A 160 -21.14 4.34 -12.05
N ASN A 161 -21.15 3.18 -11.37
CA ASN A 161 -22.30 2.78 -10.56
C ASN A 161 -22.59 3.81 -9.45
N LEU A 162 -21.55 4.28 -8.75
CA LEU A 162 -21.68 5.21 -7.63
C LEU A 162 -22.11 6.61 -8.07
N PHE A 163 -21.45 7.19 -9.08
CA PHE A 163 -21.56 8.61 -9.43
C PHE A 163 -22.26 8.88 -10.78
N GLY A 164 -22.61 7.83 -11.51
CA GLY A 164 -23.33 7.87 -12.78
C GLY A 164 -22.41 7.77 -14.01
N ASP A 165 -22.91 7.13 -15.08
CA ASP A 165 -22.15 6.78 -16.29
C ASP A 165 -21.58 7.98 -17.08
N LYS A 166 -22.01 9.20 -16.77
CA LYS A 166 -21.50 10.43 -17.40
C LYS A 166 -20.24 10.98 -16.71
N LYS A 167 -19.89 10.47 -15.53
CA LYS A 167 -18.70 10.88 -14.79
C LYS A 167 -17.50 10.11 -15.30
N ILE A 168 -16.40 10.81 -15.56
CA ILE A 168 -15.18 10.21 -16.09
C ILE A 168 -14.22 9.96 -14.93
N LEU A 169 -13.83 8.71 -14.73
CA LEU A 169 -12.73 8.36 -13.85
C LEU A 169 -11.41 8.53 -14.60
N SER A 170 -10.51 9.37 -14.10
CA SER A 170 -9.17 9.52 -14.68
C SER A 170 -8.41 8.17 -14.66
N GLN A 171 -7.57 7.93 -15.67
CA GLN A 171 -6.64 6.78 -15.66
C GLN A 171 -5.64 6.86 -14.48
N LYS A 172 -5.41 8.07 -13.96
CA LYS A 172 -4.65 8.32 -12.75
C LYS A 172 -5.45 9.28 -11.85
N PRO A 173 -6.41 8.75 -11.07
CA PRO A 173 -7.19 9.58 -10.16
C PRO A 173 -6.30 10.15 -9.06
N LYS A 174 -6.71 11.29 -8.48
CA LYS A 174 -6.05 11.84 -7.29
C LYS A 174 -6.06 10.81 -6.15
N GLN A 175 -5.04 10.83 -5.30
CA GLN A 175 -4.90 9.87 -4.20
C GLN A 175 -6.11 9.87 -3.25
N THR A 176 -6.76 11.02 -3.08
CA THR A 176 -8.00 11.18 -2.33
C THR A 176 -9.15 10.36 -2.94
N VAL A 177 -9.31 10.38 -4.26
CA VAL A 177 -10.33 9.59 -4.98
C VAL A 177 -10.05 8.09 -4.88
N ILE A 178 -8.79 7.67 -5.07
CA ILE A 178 -8.37 6.28 -4.87
C ILE A 178 -8.73 5.82 -3.45
N ASN A 179 -8.38 6.63 -2.44
CA ASN A 179 -8.65 6.28 -1.04
C ASN A 179 -10.16 6.16 -0.75
N LEU A 180 -10.98 7.07 -1.28
CA LEU A 180 -12.44 7.03 -1.15
C LEU A 180 -13.02 5.73 -1.73
N ILE A 181 -12.67 5.40 -2.97
CA ILE A 181 -13.21 4.22 -3.66
C ILE A 181 -12.78 2.94 -2.95
N LEU A 182 -11.51 2.82 -2.56
CA LEU A 182 -11.02 1.65 -1.82
C LEU A 182 -11.72 1.51 -0.46
N HIS A 183 -11.92 2.62 0.26
CA HIS A 183 -12.62 2.62 1.54
C HIS A 183 -14.09 2.19 1.39
N LEU A 184 -14.83 2.79 0.44
CA LEU A 184 -16.21 2.40 0.14
C LEU A 184 -16.30 0.93 -0.28
N THR A 185 -15.34 0.45 -1.08
CA THR A 185 -15.25 -0.95 -1.51
C THR A 185 -15.08 -1.89 -0.31
N TYR A 186 -14.15 -1.57 0.60
CA TYR A 186 -13.90 -2.37 1.80
C TYR A 186 -15.14 -2.47 2.70
N HIS A 187 -15.79 -1.34 2.97
CA HIS A 187 -16.95 -1.32 3.86
C HIS A 187 -18.21 -1.89 3.20
N GLY A 188 -18.41 -1.66 1.91
CA GLY A 188 -19.47 -2.30 1.13
C GLY A 188 -19.30 -3.83 1.08
N TRP A 189 -18.06 -4.32 0.96
CA TRP A 189 -17.76 -5.75 1.06
C TRP A 189 -18.03 -6.28 2.46
N LYS A 190 -17.54 -5.60 3.50
CA LYS A 190 -17.73 -5.99 4.91
C LYS A 190 -19.20 -6.25 5.25
N ASN A 191 -20.12 -5.47 4.69
CA ASN A 191 -21.56 -5.62 4.92
C ASN A 191 -22.15 -6.94 4.40
N ILE A 192 -21.60 -7.51 3.32
CA ILE A 192 -22.18 -8.67 2.62
C ILE A 192 -21.28 -9.91 2.65
N ARG A 193 -20.05 -9.76 3.13
CA ARG A 193 -18.98 -10.77 3.11
C ARG A 193 -19.45 -12.14 3.58
N ASP A 194 -20.06 -12.22 4.76
CA ASP A 194 -20.39 -13.50 5.37
C ASP A 194 -21.44 -14.28 4.57
N ILE A 195 -22.40 -13.58 3.95
CA ILE A 195 -23.43 -14.21 3.10
C ILE A 195 -22.82 -14.70 1.80
N VAL A 196 -21.98 -13.88 1.15
CA VAL A 196 -21.33 -14.24 -0.11
C VAL A 196 -20.38 -15.43 0.11
N THR A 197 -19.50 -15.34 1.11
CA THR A 197 -18.54 -16.42 1.42
C THR A 197 -19.23 -17.71 1.84
N LYS A 198 -20.36 -17.64 2.55
CA LYS A 198 -21.18 -18.82 2.85
C LYS A 198 -21.73 -19.45 1.57
N ARG A 199 -22.37 -18.66 0.69
CA ARG A 199 -22.98 -19.14 -0.55
C ARG A 199 -21.95 -19.80 -1.48
N PHE A 200 -20.79 -19.18 -1.66
CA PHE A 200 -19.75 -19.68 -2.57
C PHE A 200 -18.82 -20.72 -1.94
N GLY A 201 -18.78 -20.82 -0.60
CA GLY A 201 -18.00 -21.81 0.13
C GLY A 201 -16.55 -21.94 -0.37
N ASN A 202 -16.16 -23.18 -0.65
CA ASN A 202 -14.83 -23.57 -1.14
C ASN A 202 -14.74 -23.59 -2.68
N LEU A 203 -15.43 -22.68 -3.37
CA LEU A 203 -15.36 -22.61 -4.83
C LEU A 203 -13.96 -22.19 -5.31
N LYS A 204 -13.40 -22.95 -6.26
CA LYS A 204 -12.06 -22.72 -6.84
C LYS A 204 -12.06 -21.77 -8.06
N ASP A 205 -13.23 -21.31 -8.49
CA ASP A 205 -13.40 -20.48 -9.68
C ASP A 205 -12.49 -19.24 -9.70
N ALA A 206 -11.88 -18.95 -10.85
CA ALA A 206 -10.84 -17.94 -10.97
C ALA A 206 -11.35 -16.53 -10.69
N GLU A 207 -12.55 -16.18 -11.16
CA GLU A 207 -13.14 -14.86 -10.93
C GLU A 207 -13.59 -14.69 -9.48
N TYR A 208 -14.19 -15.73 -8.89
CA TYR A 208 -14.51 -15.74 -7.47
C TYR A 208 -13.25 -15.55 -6.61
N GLN A 209 -12.20 -16.34 -6.87
CA GLN A 209 -10.94 -16.26 -6.13
C GLN A 209 -10.23 -14.91 -6.34
N MET A 210 -10.30 -14.32 -7.54
CA MET A 210 -9.85 -12.96 -7.81
C MET A 210 -10.58 -11.94 -6.92
N MET A 211 -11.91 -12.02 -6.84
CA MET A 211 -12.70 -11.11 -6.02
C MET A 211 -12.40 -11.27 -4.53
N ILE A 212 -12.25 -12.50 -4.04
CA ILE A 212 -11.87 -12.75 -2.64
C ILE A 212 -10.47 -12.22 -2.33
N ASP A 213 -9.48 -12.43 -3.20
CA ASP A 213 -8.15 -11.86 -2.98
C ASP A 213 -8.16 -10.32 -3.05
N LEU A 214 -8.97 -9.71 -3.91
CA LEU A 214 -9.09 -8.26 -3.96
C LEU A 214 -9.75 -7.70 -2.68
N LEU A 215 -10.95 -8.20 -2.34
CA LEU A 215 -11.82 -7.63 -1.31
C LEU A 215 -11.42 -8.05 0.12
N ASP A 216 -11.03 -9.31 0.32
CA ASP A 216 -10.76 -9.90 1.63
C ASP A 216 -9.28 -9.78 2.04
N ASN A 217 -8.39 -9.53 1.06
CA ASN A 217 -6.95 -9.53 1.26
C ASN A 217 -6.30 -8.20 0.84
N SER A 218 -6.35 -7.83 -0.44
CA SER A 218 -5.55 -6.75 -1.01
C SER A 218 -6.02 -5.35 -0.58
N ILE A 219 -7.31 -5.02 -0.77
CA ILE A 219 -7.86 -3.71 -0.39
C ILE A 219 -7.64 -3.41 1.10
N PRO A 220 -8.10 -4.23 2.06
CA PRO A 220 -7.94 -3.90 3.47
C PRO A 220 -6.48 -3.81 3.90
N LEU A 221 -5.58 -4.63 3.33
CA LEU A 221 -4.15 -4.55 3.60
C LEU A 221 -3.56 -3.18 3.19
N THR A 222 -3.87 -2.71 1.97
CA THR A 222 -3.35 -1.43 1.47
C THR A 222 -3.90 -0.22 2.23
N LEU A 223 -5.16 -0.30 2.68
CA LEU A 223 -5.78 0.72 3.52
C LEU A 223 -5.12 0.79 4.90
N ASP A 224 -4.91 -0.37 5.53
CA ASP A 224 -4.52 -0.43 6.94
C ASP A 224 -3.02 -0.30 7.20
N ILE A 225 -2.14 -0.73 6.29
CA ILE A 225 -0.69 -0.88 6.57
C ILE A 225 -0.08 0.37 7.19
N TYR A 226 -0.38 1.54 6.63
CA TYR A 226 0.05 2.81 7.20
C TYR A 226 -0.99 3.37 8.16
N ALA A 227 -2.25 3.45 7.71
CA ALA A 227 -3.28 4.23 8.37
C ALA A 227 -3.65 3.70 9.76
N ILE A 228 -3.57 2.38 9.95
CA ILE A 228 -3.92 1.72 11.21
C ILE A 228 -2.66 1.14 11.85
N LEU A 229 -1.95 0.24 11.15
CA LEU A 229 -0.90 -0.58 11.77
C LEU A 229 0.36 0.23 12.12
N PHE A 230 0.88 1.00 11.16
CA PHE A 230 2.07 1.83 11.40
C PHE A 230 1.78 2.94 12.41
N ARG A 231 0.69 3.71 12.20
CA ARG A 231 0.35 4.86 13.06
C ARG A 231 -0.05 4.49 14.48
N SER A 232 -0.63 3.30 14.72
CA SER A 232 -0.90 2.84 16.08
C SER A 232 0.34 2.36 16.83
N GLY A 233 1.47 2.20 16.12
CA GLY A 233 2.68 1.61 16.67
C GLY A 233 2.60 0.09 16.85
N PHE A 234 1.62 -0.58 16.23
CA PHE A 234 1.48 -2.04 16.33
C PHE A 234 2.52 -2.76 15.47
N PHE A 235 3.73 -2.89 16.01
CA PHE A 235 4.91 -3.38 15.29
C PHE A 235 4.75 -4.78 14.72
N GLU A 236 4.21 -5.73 15.50
CA GLU A 236 4.03 -7.11 15.05
C GLU A 236 3.08 -7.19 13.84
N GLY A 237 1.95 -6.48 13.91
CA GLY A 237 1.00 -6.39 12.80
C GLY A 237 1.58 -5.68 11.58
N TYR A 238 2.33 -4.60 11.78
CA TYR A 238 3.01 -3.89 10.70
C TYR A 238 4.07 -4.76 10.01
N LEU A 239 4.88 -5.50 10.77
CA LEU A 239 5.91 -6.40 10.23
C LEU A 239 5.28 -7.53 9.40
N GLU A 240 4.23 -8.17 9.91
CA GLU A 240 3.48 -9.19 9.17
C GLU A 240 2.86 -8.61 7.89
N SER A 241 2.25 -7.43 7.97
CA SER A 241 1.62 -6.78 6.83
C SER A 241 2.61 -6.29 5.79
N THR A 242 3.84 -5.96 6.20
CA THR A 242 4.93 -5.63 5.28
C THR A 242 5.32 -6.83 4.42
N VAL A 243 5.30 -8.05 4.99
CA VAL A 243 5.49 -9.29 4.20
C VAL A 243 4.34 -9.47 3.20
N LYS A 244 3.09 -9.25 3.61
CA LYS A 244 1.92 -9.36 2.72
C LYS A 244 1.96 -8.31 1.60
N ILE A 245 2.35 -7.07 1.91
CA ILE A 245 2.50 -6.00 0.90
C ILE A 245 3.63 -6.32 -0.07
N TRP A 246 4.74 -6.88 0.40
CA TRP A 246 5.79 -7.35 -0.51
C TRP A 246 5.26 -8.40 -1.49
N ILE A 247 4.48 -9.37 -1.01
CA ILE A 247 3.87 -10.41 -1.86
C ILE A 247 2.94 -9.78 -2.90
N LEU A 248 2.13 -8.79 -2.47
CA LEU A 248 1.28 -8.02 -3.37
C LEU A 248 2.12 -7.31 -4.44
N PHE A 249 3.17 -6.58 -4.07
CA PHE A 249 4.06 -5.92 -5.03
C PHE A 249 4.78 -6.88 -5.97
N GLN A 250 5.17 -8.05 -5.48
CA GLN A 250 5.78 -9.10 -6.28
C GLN A 250 4.79 -9.66 -7.31
N ARG A 251 3.53 -9.91 -6.92
CA ARG A 251 2.47 -10.37 -7.84
C ARG A 251 2.09 -9.30 -8.85
N LEU A 252 1.82 -8.09 -8.39
CA LEU A 252 1.42 -6.95 -9.23
C LEU A 252 2.57 -6.38 -10.06
N ARG A 253 3.80 -6.90 -9.86
CA ARG A 253 5.03 -6.50 -10.54
C ARG A 253 5.31 -5.00 -10.37
N ARG A 254 5.07 -4.46 -9.17
CA ARG A 254 5.39 -3.06 -8.85
C ARG A 254 6.91 -2.90 -8.85
N HIS A 255 7.43 -2.25 -9.89
CA HIS A 255 8.85 -1.95 -10.00
C HIS A 255 9.32 -1.15 -8.77
N ASN A 256 10.59 -1.30 -8.39
CA ASN A 256 11.21 -0.74 -7.17
C ASN A 256 10.63 -1.28 -5.83
N TYR A 257 9.31 -1.24 -5.63
CA TYR A 257 8.66 -1.69 -4.39
C TYR A 257 8.56 -3.22 -4.28
N ASN A 258 8.90 -3.98 -5.32
CA ASN A 258 9.20 -5.41 -5.17
C ASN A 258 10.54 -5.69 -4.44
N LYS A 259 11.35 -4.64 -4.20
CA LYS A 259 12.62 -4.69 -3.45
C LYS A 259 12.55 -3.89 -2.13
N ALA A 260 11.85 -2.76 -2.11
CA ALA A 260 11.87 -1.83 -0.96
C ALA A 260 11.48 -2.47 0.38
N PRO A 261 10.36 -3.22 0.48
CA PRO A 261 10.00 -3.92 1.70
C PRO A 261 10.99 -5.02 2.08
N LEU A 262 11.63 -5.70 1.10
CA LEU A 262 12.63 -6.73 1.40
C LEU A 262 13.83 -6.17 2.14
N MET A 263 14.27 -4.94 1.79
CA MET A 263 15.35 -4.28 2.53
C MET A 263 14.96 -4.01 3.98
N PHE A 264 13.76 -3.48 4.22
CA PHE A 264 13.26 -3.25 5.59
C PHE A 264 13.17 -4.57 6.37
N LEU A 265 12.58 -5.61 5.78
CA LEU A 265 12.47 -6.93 6.40
C LEU A 265 13.86 -7.53 6.71
N SER A 266 14.80 -7.39 5.78
CA SER A 266 16.18 -7.84 5.95
C SER A 266 16.84 -7.16 7.15
N ASP A 267 16.73 -5.83 7.26
CA ASP A 267 17.32 -5.08 8.36
C ASP A 267 16.70 -5.50 9.71
N VAL A 268 15.37 -5.58 9.78
CA VAL A 268 14.64 -5.99 11.00
C VAL A 268 15.04 -7.40 11.43
N PHE A 269 15.10 -8.36 10.50
CA PHE A 269 15.48 -9.73 10.82
C PHE A 269 16.95 -9.83 11.24
N TYR A 270 17.84 -9.10 10.58
CA TYR A 270 19.24 -9.02 10.96
C TYR A 270 19.40 -8.48 12.39
N TRP A 271 18.80 -7.32 12.70
CA TRP A 271 18.87 -6.72 14.03
C TRP A 271 18.24 -7.59 15.11
N THR A 272 17.13 -8.26 14.79
CA THR A 272 16.51 -9.23 15.70
C THR A 272 17.45 -10.39 15.98
N SER A 273 18.10 -10.96 14.96
CA SER A 273 19.05 -12.07 15.12
C SER A 273 20.27 -11.71 15.98
N LYS A 274 20.64 -10.43 16.00
CA LYS A 274 21.77 -9.88 16.76
C LYS A 274 21.36 -9.33 18.13
N ASN A 275 20.08 -9.35 18.46
CA ASN A 275 19.52 -8.67 19.63
C ASN A 275 19.98 -7.20 19.72
N HIS A 276 20.03 -6.52 18.58
CA HIS A 276 20.53 -5.16 18.49
C HIS A 276 19.52 -4.16 19.10
N PRO A 277 19.93 -3.19 19.95
CA PRO A 277 19.01 -2.30 20.67
C PRO A 277 17.99 -1.55 19.80
N ILE A 278 18.31 -1.30 18.53
CA ILE A 278 17.41 -0.65 17.56
C ILE A 278 16.08 -1.39 17.41
N ILE A 279 16.03 -2.71 17.62
CA ILE A 279 14.78 -3.46 17.52
C ILE A 279 13.78 -3.02 18.59
N ASN A 280 14.25 -2.70 19.80
CA ASN A 280 13.40 -2.21 20.88
C ASN A 280 12.94 -0.78 20.59
N ILE A 281 13.79 0.04 19.96
CA ILE A 281 13.41 1.38 19.53
C ILE A 281 12.29 1.30 18.49
N LEU A 282 12.43 0.44 17.47
CA LEU A 282 11.40 0.25 16.44
C LEU A 282 10.09 -0.29 17.01
N LYS A 283 10.15 -1.28 17.91
CA LYS A 283 8.96 -1.84 18.56
C LYS A 283 8.20 -0.80 19.38
N ASN A 284 8.91 0.03 20.12
CA ASN A 284 8.30 0.97 21.06
C ASN A 284 7.95 2.33 20.44
N ASN A 285 8.56 2.68 19.29
CA ASN A 285 8.48 4.02 18.71
C ASN A 285 8.27 4.01 17.19
N LEU A 286 7.66 2.96 16.64
CA LEU A 286 7.44 2.80 15.20
C LEU A 286 6.89 4.07 14.51
N PRO A 287 5.86 4.78 15.04
CA PRO A 287 5.28 5.94 14.36
C PRO A 287 6.22 7.14 14.18
N ILE A 288 7.36 7.18 14.88
CA ILE A 288 8.35 8.27 14.74
C ILE A 288 9.08 8.16 13.39
N PHE A 289 9.21 6.96 12.83
CA PHE A 289 9.92 6.70 11.58
C PHE A 289 9.03 6.98 10.36
N ASN A 290 8.51 8.22 10.25
CA ASN A 290 7.46 8.59 9.33
C ASN A 290 7.89 9.69 8.33
N ASP A 291 7.65 9.41 7.05
CA ASP A 291 7.84 10.31 5.91
C ASP A 291 6.68 11.28 5.69
N TYR A 292 5.57 11.14 6.40
CA TYR A 292 4.41 12.05 6.32
C TYR A 292 4.76 13.52 6.57
N PHE A 293 5.68 13.82 7.48
CA PHE A 293 6.05 15.21 7.76
C PHE A 293 6.67 15.89 6.55
N VAL A 294 7.45 15.14 5.77
CA VAL A 294 8.08 15.61 4.54
C VAL A 294 7.00 15.89 3.49
N GLU A 295 6.11 14.93 3.24
CA GLU A 295 5.01 15.10 2.29
C GLU A 295 4.06 16.24 2.66
N ASN A 296 3.71 16.34 3.94
CA ASN A 296 2.85 17.42 4.44
C ASN A 296 3.51 18.80 4.26
N PHE A 297 4.81 18.90 4.54
CA PHE A 297 5.57 20.13 4.34
C PHE A 297 5.64 20.51 2.86
N HIS A 298 5.96 19.57 1.97
CA HIS A 298 5.99 19.80 0.53
C HIS A 298 4.62 20.19 -0.03
N SER A 299 3.54 19.54 0.42
CA SER A 299 2.18 19.91 0.03
C SER A 299 1.83 21.34 0.47
N SER A 300 2.20 21.71 1.70
CA SER A 300 1.99 23.07 2.23
C SER A 300 2.76 24.12 1.45
N LEU A 301 3.97 23.77 0.99
CA LEU A 301 4.81 24.63 0.17
C LEU A 301 4.21 24.81 -1.22
N ARG A 302 3.88 23.72 -1.92
CA ARG A 302 3.25 23.74 -3.25
C ARG A 302 2.01 24.62 -3.30
N HIS A 303 1.15 24.55 -2.29
CA HIS A 303 -0.06 25.38 -2.22
C HIS A 303 0.21 26.89 -2.11
N GLN A 304 1.40 27.29 -1.64
CA GLN A 304 1.77 28.67 -1.37
C GLN A 304 2.84 29.22 -2.32
N THR A 305 3.23 28.43 -3.32
CA THR A 305 4.21 28.78 -4.35
C THR A 305 3.64 28.49 -5.73
N ALA A 306 4.10 29.21 -6.73
CA ALA A 306 3.80 28.98 -8.14
C ALA A 306 5.09 28.61 -8.88
N GLU A 307 4.97 28.02 -10.06
CA GLU A 307 6.11 27.69 -10.93
C GLU A 307 6.99 28.91 -11.26
N SER A 308 6.41 30.11 -11.26
CA SER A 308 7.12 31.36 -11.50
C SER A 308 7.99 31.81 -10.32
N ASN A 309 7.91 31.17 -9.15
CA ASN A 309 8.71 31.56 -8.00
C ASN A 309 10.20 31.20 -8.19
N SER A 310 11.07 32.17 -7.90
CA SER A 310 12.52 31.93 -7.87
C SER A 310 12.91 31.01 -6.70
N GLU A 311 14.06 30.35 -6.82
CA GLU A 311 14.63 29.50 -5.77
C GLU A 311 14.66 30.19 -4.39
N LEU A 312 15.16 31.44 -4.33
CA LEU A 312 15.21 32.20 -3.08
C LEU A 312 13.83 32.46 -2.48
N GLN A 313 12.81 32.71 -3.31
CA GLN A 313 11.44 32.88 -2.83
C GLN A 313 10.88 31.58 -2.26
N ILE A 314 11.14 30.44 -2.91
CA ILE A 314 10.72 29.12 -2.42
C ILE A 314 11.38 28.81 -1.07
N ILE A 315 12.70 29.03 -0.95
CA ILE A 315 13.45 28.83 0.31
C ILE A 315 12.91 29.75 1.41
N GLN A 316 12.67 31.03 1.12
CA GLN A 316 12.08 31.97 2.09
C GLN A 316 10.69 31.51 2.53
N LYS A 317 9.86 31.03 1.58
CA LYS A 317 8.53 30.53 1.87
C LYS A 317 8.57 29.29 2.76
N ALA A 318 9.47 28.35 2.49
CA ALA A 318 9.70 27.18 3.34
C ALA A 318 10.06 27.59 4.78
N LYS A 319 10.94 28.58 4.97
CA LYS A 319 11.30 29.10 6.30
C LYS A 319 10.12 29.76 7.01
N ILE A 320 9.28 30.50 6.29
CA ILE A 320 8.06 31.10 6.85
C ILE A 320 7.08 30.01 7.29
N ILE A 321 6.84 28.99 6.46
CA ILE A 321 5.98 27.86 6.80
C ILE A 321 6.49 27.16 8.07
N ASP A 322 7.79 26.88 8.17
CA ASP A 322 8.39 26.27 9.37
C ASP A 322 8.25 27.14 10.63
N ALA A 323 8.40 28.46 10.49
CA ALA A 323 8.23 29.40 11.60
C ALA A 323 6.77 29.55 12.05
N GLU A 324 5.82 29.49 11.12
CA GLU A 324 4.39 29.74 11.36
C GLU A 324 3.56 28.47 11.60
N ARG A 325 4.12 27.26 11.43
CA ARG A 325 3.37 26.00 11.58
C ARG A 325 2.89 25.70 13.00
N ASN A 326 3.47 26.33 14.02
CA ASN A 326 3.03 26.18 15.40
C ASN A 326 1.76 27.01 15.63
N ASN A 327 0.94 26.58 16.59
CA ASN A 327 -0.39 27.11 16.84
C ASN A 327 -0.41 28.65 16.85
N ASN A 328 -0.96 29.27 15.80
CA ASN A 328 -1.05 30.72 15.65
C ASN A 328 -2.48 31.16 16.00
N PRO A 329 -2.71 31.71 17.20
CA PRO A 329 -4.07 32.05 17.67
C PRO A 329 -4.78 33.05 16.76
N PHE A 330 -4.01 33.95 16.13
CA PHE A 330 -4.53 34.91 15.17
C PHE A 330 -5.06 34.20 13.92
N LYS A 331 -4.25 33.35 13.29
CA LYS A 331 -4.67 32.59 12.09
C LYS A 331 -5.88 31.69 12.38
N ASN A 332 -5.85 30.99 13.52
CA ASN A 332 -6.94 30.10 13.93
C ASN A 332 -8.28 30.83 14.16
N SER A 333 -8.25 32.13 14.49
CA SER A 333 -9.46 32.94 14.65
C SER A 333 -10.18 33.24 13.33
N PHE A 334 -9.50 33.08 12.19
CA PHE A 334 -10.04 33.30 10.85
C PHE A 334 -10.21 32.01 10.03
N VAL A 335 -9.68 30.88 10.50
CA VAL A 335 -9.86 29.58 9.85
C VAL A 335 -11.24 29.03 10.24
N ASN A 336 -12.15 28.97 9.28
CA ASN A 336 -13.39 28.22 9.41
C ASN A 336 -13.05 26.72 9.55
N LEU A 337 -12.95 26.24 10.79
CA LEU A 337 -12.96 24.81 11.10
C LEU A 337 -14.37 24.30 10.80
N ARG A 338 -14.69 24.07 9.52
CA ARG A 338 -15.86 23.28 9.16
C ARG A 338 -15.61 21.89 9.74
N ASN A 339 -16.47 21.45 10.66
CA ASN A 339 -16.45 20.09 11.18
C ASN A 339 -17.34 19.25 10.26
N PRO A 340 -16.81 18.61 9.20
CA PRO A 340 -17.61 18.03 8.12
C PRO A 340 -18.26 16.70 8.54
N ALA A 341 -18.01 16.24 9.77
CA ALA A 341 -18.23 14.87 10.19
C ALA A 341 -19.69 14.40 10.07
N LYS A 342 -20.69 15.21 10.44
CA LYS A 342 -22.08 14.70 10.52
C LYS A 342 -22.76 14.47 9.18
N SER A 343 -22.60 15.36 8.20
CA SER A 343 -23.20 15.18 6.86
C SER A 343 -22.48 14.08 6.08
N GLN A 344 -21.15 14.06 6.14
CA GLN A 344 -20.32 13.03 5.49
C GLN A 344 -20.64 11.62 5.99
N ILE A 345 -20.92 11.44 7.28
CA ILE A 345 -21.22 10.10 7.84
C ILE A 345 -22.49 9.49 7.24
N LYS A 346 -23.55 10.27 7.02
CA LYS A 346 -24.81 9.75 6.45
C LYS A 346 -24.62 9.37 4.97
N GLU A 347 -23.93 10.20 4.22
CA GLU A 347 -23.62 9.95 2.81
C GLU A 347 -22.73 8.72 2.64
N LEU A 348 -21.67 8.58 3.46
CA LEU A 348 -20.80 7.41 3.46
C LEU A 348 -21.58 6.11 3.68
N LYS A 349 -22.49 6.07 4.67
CA LYS A 349 -23.34 4.88 4.93
C LYS A 349 -24.15 4.47 3.71
N SER A 350 -24.74 5.44 3.02
CA SER A 350 -25.55 5.15 1.83
C SER A 350 -24.68 4.65 0.68
N LEU A 351 -23.53 5.29 0.45
CA LEU A 351 -22.58 4.86 -0.57
C LEU A 351 -22.04 3.45 -0.28
N GLU A 352 -21.71 3.12 0.97
CA GLU A 352 -21.31 1.77 1.38
C GLU A 352 -22.37 0.72 1.01
N LYS A 353 -23.66 1.01 1.23
CA LYS A 353 -24.77 0.11 0.82
C LYS A 353 -24.91 0.01 -0.69
N LYS A 354 -24.71 1.12 -1.41
CA LYS A 354 -24.72 1.11 -2.88
C LYS A 354 -23.59 0.26 -3.44
N VAL A 355 -22.40 0.31 -2.85
CA VAL A 355 -21.30 -0.61 -3.17
C VAL A 355 -21.69 -2.06 -2.90
N SER A 356 -22.32 -2.36 -1.75
CA SER A 356 -22.78 -3.71 -1.45
C SER A 356 -23.74 -4.25 -2.53
N LEU A 357 -24.69 -3.43 -2.98
CA LEU A 357 -25.60 -3.78 -4.08
C LEU A 357 -24.87 -4.06 -5.39
N PHE A 358 -23.89 -3.22 -5.73
CA PHE A 358 -23.02 -3.43 -6.88
C PHE A 358 -22.26 -4.77 -6.76
N LEU A 359 -21.67 -5.06 -5.61
CA LEU A 359 -20.93 -6.30 -5.38
C LEU A 359 -21.84 -7.54 -5.50
N PHE A 360 -23.06 -7.52 -4.96
CA PHE A 360 -24.03 -8.61 -5.18
C PHE A 360 -24.24 -8.86 -6.67
N SER A 361 -24.42 -7.79 -7.47
CA SER A 361 -24.60 -7.94 -8.93
C SER A 361 -23.38 -8.56 -9.63
N ILE A 362 -22.16 -8.26 -9.15
CA ILE A 362 -20.92 -8.88 -9.66
C ILE A 362 -20.89 -10.36 -9.30
N PHE A 363 -21.18 -10.73 -8.06
CA PHE A 363 -21.17 -12.14 -7.66
C PHE A 363 -22.28 -12.96 -8.34
N ASP A 364 -23.46 -12.39 -8.62
CA ASP A 364 -24.47 -13.08 -9.42
C ASP A 364 -23.99 -13.33 -10.87
N LYS A 365 -23.24 -12.40 -11.48
CA LYS A 365 -22.60 -12.62 -12.79
C LYS A 365 -21.52 -13.70 -12.73
N ILE A 366 -20.68 -13.69 -11.68
CA ILE A 366 -19.66 -14.72 -11.45
C ILE A 366 -20.32 -16.08 -11.32
N TYR A 367 -21.42 -16.18 -10.56
CA TYR A 367 -22.18 -17.42 -10.41
C TYR A 367 -22.66 -17.98 -11.77
N GLN A 368 -23.12 -17.12 -12.68
CA GLN A 368 -23.55 -17.52 -14.02
C GLN A 368 -22.39 -17.95 -14.94
N ASN A 369 -21.16 -17.57 -14.60
CA ASN A 369 -19.96 -17.78 -15.42
C ASN A 369 -18.92 -18.72 -14.78
N ILE A 370 -19.29 -19.47 -13.74
CA ILE A 370 -18.38 -20.41 -13.08
C ILE A 370 -17.74 -21.36 -14.11
N GLY A 371 -16.42 -21.45 -14.07
CA GLY A 371 -15.65 -22.32 -14.95
C GLY A 371 -15.49 -21.83 -16.39
N ASN A 372 -15.98 -20.62 -16.73
CA ASN A 372 -15.87 -20.06 -18.08
C ASN A 372 -14.65 -19.14 -18.27
N THR A 373 -13.88 -18.85 -17.21
CA THR A 373 -12.60 -18.12 -17.35
C THR A 373 -11.64 -18.90 -18.22
N LYS A 374 -10.99 -18.23 -19.19
CA LYS A 374 -10.08 -18.88 -20.14
C LYS A 374 -8.75 -18.16 -20.24
N GLN A 375 -7.66 -18.93 -20.22
CA GLN A 375 -6.35 -18.44 -20.60
C GLN A 375 -6.31 -18.22 -22.13
N ILE A 376 -5.89 -17.03 -22.56
CA ILE A 376 -5.89 -16.61 -23.96
C ILE A 376 -4.59 -16.98 -24.68
N ASN A 377 -3.46 -16.92 -23.98
CA ASN A 377 -2.12 -17.16 -24.55
C ASN A 377 -1.21 -17.91 -23.56
N ASN A 378 -0.06 -18.38 -24.05
CA ASN A 378 0.95 -19.08 -23.25
C ASN A 378 2.24 -18.26 -23.09
N ASP A 379 2.10 -16.93 -23.09
CA ASP A 379 3.22 -16.02 -22.90
C ASP A 379 3.78 -16.13 -21.48
N ARG A 380 4.98 -15.55 -21.24
CA ARG A 380 5.58 -15.49 -19.90
C ARG A 380 4.63 -14.91 -18.85
N TYR A 381 3.80 -13.95 -19.27
CA TYR A 381 2.75 -13.35 -18.46
C TYR A 381 1.43 -13.54 -19.22
N PRO A 382 0.73 -14.66 -19.00
CA PRO A 382 -0.46 -14.96 -19.77
C PRO A 382 -1.59 -13.98 -19.48
N LYS A 383 -2.50 -13.87 -20.44
CA LYS A 383 -3.77 -13.15 -20.32
C LYS A 383 -4.92 -14.11 -20.08
N PHE A 384 -5.91 -13.65 -19.34
CA PHE A 384 -7.14 -14.37 -19.04
C PHE A 384 -8.34 -13.54 -19.47
N TYR A 385 -9.31 -14.17 -20.11
CA TYR A 385 -10.61 -13.57 -20.36
C TYR A 385 -11.53 -13.87 -19.17
N LEU A 386 -12.14 -12.81 -18.62
CA LEU A 386 -13.06 -12.86 -17.48
C LEU A 386 -14.50 -12.62 -17.98
N PRO A 387 -15.29 -13.67 -18.25
CA PRO A 387 -16.66 -13.55 -18.75
C PRO A 387 -17.59 -12.61 -17.97
N SER A 388 -17.51 -12.53 -16.63
CA SER A 388 -18.44 -11.65 -15.88
C SER A 388 -18.16 -10.16 -16.06
N PHE A 389 -16.96 -9.83 -16.51
CA PHE A 389 -16.48 -8.48 -16.74
C PHE A 389 -16.30 -8.16 -18.24
N ASP A 390 -16.41 -9.18 -19.11
CA ASP A 390 -16.21 -9.07 -20.57
C ASP A 390 -14.88 -8.38 -20.93
N ILE A 391 -13.78 -8.86 -20.33
CA ILE A 391 -12.46 -8.23 -20.48
C ILE A 391 -11.31 -9.24 -20.45
N GLU A 392 -10.25 -8.94 -21.21
CA GLU A 392 -8.96 -9.61 -21.10
C GLU A 392 -8.05 -8.91 -20.07
N VAL A 393 -7.57 -9.66 -19.09
CA VAL A 393 -6.66 -9.15 -18.05
C VAL A 393 -5.34 -9.90 -18.04
N ASP A 394 -4.29 -9.25 -17.54
CA ASP A 394 -3.01 -9.92 -17.25
C ASP A 394 -3.13 -10.82 -16.01
N VAL A 395 -2.43 -11.95 -15.99
CA VAL A 395 -2.39 -12.93 -14.88
C VAL A 395 -2.14 -12.32 -13.49
N LYS A 396 -1.51 -11.14 -13.39
CA LYS A 396 -1.30 -10.45 -12.10
C LYS A 396 -2.61 -10.07 -11.37
N VAL A 397 -3.72 -9.99 -12.10
CA VAL A 397 -5.07 -9.72 -11.56
C VAL A 397 -5.59 -10.95 -10.81
N LEU A 398 -5.22 -12.16 -11.24
CA LEU A 398 -5.59 -13.39 -10.57
C LEU A 398 -4.74 -13.61 -9.30
N PRO A 399 -5.22 -14.42 -8.34
CA PRO A 399 -4.48 -14.75 -7.13
C PRO A 399 -3.09 -15.34 -7.38
N LEU A 400 -2.29 -15.38 -6.31
CA LEU A 400 -0.87 -15.74 -6.39
C LEU A 400 -0.61 -17.07 -7.10
N GLY A 401 -1.50 -18.06 -6.97
CA GLY A 401 -1.35 -19.38 -7.56
C GLY A 401 -1.26 -19.39 -9.08
N TRP A 402 -2.03 -18.52 -9.76
CA TRP A 402 -1.96 -18.36 -11.22
C TRP A 402 -0.64 -17.75 -11.70
N ASN A 403 0.12 -17.13 -10.82
CA ASN A 403 1.43 -16.56 -11.13
C ASN A 403 2.58 -17.57 -10.87
N THR A 404 2.26 -18.76 -10.35
CA THR A 404 3.25 -19.82 -10.11
C THR A 404 3.43 -20.70 -11.35
N GLN A 405 4.47 -21.55 -11.34
CA GLN A 405 4.69 -22.49 -12.45
C GLN A 405 3.57 -23.51 -12.62
N LYS A 406 2.87 -23.85 -11.52
CA LYS A 406 1.73 -24.76 -11.55
C LYS A 406 0.48 -23.98 -11.14
N ILE A 407 -0.27 -23.50 -12.12
CA ILE A 407 -1.54 -22.81 -11.87
C ILE A 407 -2.56 -23.75 -11.21
N PRO A 408 -3.54 -23.22 -10.45
CA PRO A 408 -4.65 -24.01 -9.94
C PRO A 408 -5.35 -24.77 -11.08
N ALA A 409 -5.61 -26.06 -10.87
CA ALA A 409 -6.22 -26.92 -11.91
C ALA A 409 -7.73 -26.68 -12.05
N ASP A 410 -8.22 -26.60 -13.29
CA ASP A 410 -9.66 -26.46 -13.58
C ASP A 410 -10.38 -27.82 -13.62
N ASP A 411 -9.67 -28.90 -13.92
CA ASP A 411 -10.20 -30.25 -14.17
C ASP A 411 -10.28 -31.14 -12.93
N LYS A 412 -9.76 -30.66 -11.79
CA LYS A 412 -9.78 -31.37 -10.52
C LYS A 412 -9.71 -30.43 -9.33
N PHE A 413 -10.22 -30.90 -8.20
CA PHE A 413 -10.15 -30.14 -6.96
C PHE A 413 -8.71 -30.06 -6.41
N CYS A 414 -8.04 -31.18 -6.14
CA CYS A 414 -6.76 -31.15 -5.43
C CYS A 414 -5.54 -30.88 -6.33
N ASP A 415 -4.75 -29.87 -5.98
CA ASP A 415 -3.54 -29.45 -6.70
C ASP A 415 -2.27 -30.17 -6.21
N ALA A 416 -2.36 -31.02 -5.18
CA ALA A 416 -1.22 -31.82 -4.73
C ALA A 416 -0.73 -32.76 -5.84
N ASN A 417 0.61 -32.88 -5.99
CA ASN A 417 1.21 -33.74 -7.02
C ASN A 417 0.87 -35.23 -6.83
N ASN A 418 0.77 -35.68 -5.58
CA ASN A 418 0.59 -37.09 -5.23
C ASN A 418 -0.81 -37.38 -4.67
N CYS A 419 -1.83 -36.63 -5.10
CA CYS A 419 -3.20 -36.88 -4.64
C CYS A 419 -3.70 -38.23 -5.19
N LEU A 420 -4.01 -39.17 -4.29
CA LEU A 420 -4.55 -40.50 -4.62
C LEU A 420 -6.08 -40.58 -4.50
N LEU A 421 -6.72 -39.53 -3.98
CA LEU A 421 -8.17 -39.47 -3.79
C LEU A 421 -8.86 -39.21 -5.14
N SER A 422 -10.04 -39.80 -5.32
CA SER A 422 -10.85 -39.62 -6.53
C SER A 422 -11.13 -38.14 -6.78
N ASN A 423 -11.20 -37.74 -8.06
CA ASN A 423 -11.60 -36.39 -8.47
C ASN A 423 -13.04 -36.00 -8.06
N SER A 424 -13.74 -36.85 -7.30
CA SER A 424 -15.02 -36.50 -6.69
C SER A 424 -14.83 -35.29 -5.80
N ILE A 425 -15.53 -34.22 -6.16
CA ILE A 425 -15.58 -32.93 -5.48
C ILE A 425 -16.26 -33.12 -4.12
N ASP A 426 -15.60 -33.79 -3.17
CA ASP A 426 -16.08 -33.83 -1.80
C ASP A 426 -15.67 -32.53 -1.11
N LEU A 427 -16.46 -31.48 -1.39
CA LEU A 427 -16.32 -30.12 -0.85
C LEU A 427 -16.26 -30.09 0.69
N SER A 428 -16.75 -31.15 1.35
CA SER A 428 -16.76 -31.25 2.81
C SER A 428 -15.37 -31.42 3.43
N ASN A 429 -14.40 -31.93 2.65
CA ASN A 429 -13.04 -32.20 3.12
C ASN A 429 -11.93 -31.52 2.30
N GLY A 430 -12.32 -30.62 1.40
CA GLY A 430 -11.43 -29.75 0.65
C GLY A 430 -11.18 -28.39 1.31
N ILE A 431 -10.03 -27.79 1.04
CA ILE A 431 -9.66 -26.42 1.42
C ILE A 431 -9.18 -25.70 0.15
N VAL A 432 -9.70 -24.50 -0.11
CA VAL A 432 -9.13 -23.58 -1.10
C VAL A 432 -8.32 -22.52 -0.36
N LEU A 433 -7.04 -22.39 -0.69
CA LEU A 433 -6.16 -21.35 -0.15
C LEU A 433 -6.36 -20.05 -0.92
N LEU A 434 -5.98 -18.91 -0.33
CA LEU A 434 -6.09 -17.59 -0.96
C LEU A 434 -5.30 -17.43 -2.26
N CYS A 435 -4.31 -18.29 -2.49
CA CYS A 435 -3.61 -18.31 -3.76
C CYS A 435 -4.44 -18.96 -4.88
N GLY A 436 -5.62 -19.50 -4.58
CA GLY A 436 -6.48 -20.25 -5.49
C GLY A 436 -6.19 -21.74 -5.56
N HIS A 437 -5.03 -22.19 -5.04
CA HIS A 437 -4.75 -23.61 -4.96
C HIS A 437 -5.63 -24.29 -3.93
N SER A 438 -6.10 -25.49 -4.24
CA SER A 438 -6.96 -26.27 -3.38
C SER A 438 -6.40 -27.65 -3.09
N PHE A 439 -6.68 -28.14 -1.88
CA PHE A 439 -6.13 -29.38 -1.35
C PHE A 439 -7.17 -30.10 -0.52
N HIS A 440 -7.19 -31.44 -0.58
CA HIS A 440 -7.85 -32.21 0.48
C HIS A 440 -7.09 -31.99 1.80
N LYS A 441 -7.78 -31.98 2.94
CA LYS A 441 -7.14 -31.77 4.26
C LYS A 441 -5.95 -32.70 4.50
N GLU A 442 -6.06 -33.97 4.14
CA GLU A 442 -4.99 -34.98 4.24
C GLU A 442 -3.82 -34.71 3.27
N CYS A 443 -4.14 -34.17 2.08
CA CYS A 443 -3.11 -33.75 1.13
C CYS A 443 -2.39 -32.47 1.58
N LEU A 444 -3.07 -31.59 2.31
CA LEU A 444 -2.47 -30.36 2.84
C LEU A 444 -1.57 -30.68 4.04
N SER A 445 -2.00 -31.56 4.95
CA SER A 445 -1.23 -31.96 6.13
C SER A 445 0.05 -32.73 5.80
N THR A 446 0.13 -33.30 4.60
CA THR A 446 1.35 -33.94 4.08
C THR A 446 2.30 -32.94 3.39
N LEU A 447 1.88 -31.69 3.16
CA LEU A 447 2.74 -30.60 2.71
C LEU A 447 3.46 -29.95 3.90
N TYR A 448 4.55 -29.23 3.62
CA TYR A 448 5.34 -28.54 4.62
C TYR A 448 4.47 -27.51 5.39
N ASP A 449 4.17 -27.78 6.66
CA ASP A 449 3.37 -26.92 7.57
C ASP A 449 2.06 -26.37 6.95
N ASP A 450 1.27 -27.19 6.25
CA ASP A 450 -0.01 -26.76 5.64
C ASP A 450 0.10 -25.58 4.67
N LYS A 451 1.24 -25.43 3.96
CA LYS A 451 1.49 -24.32 3.03
C LYS A 451 1.50 -24.76 1.57
N CYS A 452 1.15 -23.82 0.68
CA CYS A 452 1.28 -24.04 -0.76
C CYS A 452 2.76 -23.99 -1.19
N ASN A 453 3.33 -25.16 -1.52
CA ASN A 453 4.71 -25.28 -2.01
C ASN A 453 4.93 -24.50 -3.32
N PHE A 454 3.96 -24.48 -4.23
CA PHE A 454 4.08 -23.74 -5.49
C PHE A 454 4.26 -22.23 -5.28
N CYS A 455 3.53 -21.66 -4.31
CA CYS A 455 3.68 -20.27 -3.92
C CYS A 455 5.01 -20.02 -3.19
N PHE A 456 5.48 -20.97 -2.37
CA PHE A 456 6.79 -20.86 -1.73
C PHE A 456 7.92 -20.78 -2.75
N ASP A 457 7.91 -21.63 -3.76
CA ASP A 457 8.93 -21.64 -4.82
C ASP A 457 8.91 -20.34 -5.64
N TYR A 458 7.71 -19.86 -5.99
CA TYR A 458 7.52 -18.58 -6.68
C TYR A 458 8.09 -17.41 -5.87
N LEU A 459 7.73 -17.32 -4.59
CA LEU A 459 8.17 -16.22 -3.72
C LEU A 459 9.67 -16.29 -3.45
N SER A 460 10.22 -17.48 -3.18
CA SER A 460 11.66 -17.68 -2.96
C SER A 460 12.47 -17.26 -4.19
N SER A 461 12.04 -17.69 -5.38
CA SER A 461 12.64 -17.27 -6.65
C SER A 461 12.54 -15.75 -6.86
N GLY A 462 11.40 -15.15 -6.47
CA GLY A 462 11.19 -13.71 -6.50
C GLY A 462 12.18 -12.95 -5.61
N ILE A 463 12.39 -13.41 -4.37
CA ILE A 463 13.37 -12.85 -3.43
C ILE A 463 14.77 -12.91 -4.03
N GLU A 464 15.21 -14.09 -4.51
CA GLU A 464 16.55 -14.23 -5.10
C GLU A 464 16.77 -13.29 -6.27
N LYS A 465 15.80 -13.21 -7.20
CA LYS A 465 15.89 -12.34 -8.37
C LYS A 465 15.99 -10.87 -7.95
N ASN A 466 15.16 -10.45 -7.01
CA ASN A 466 15.10 -9.07 -6.56
C ASN A 466 16.35 -8.66 -5.77
N ILE A 467 16.89 -9.55 -4.92
CA ILE A 467 18.15 -9.33 -4.19
C ILE A 467 19.33 -9.27 -5.15
N LYS A 468 19.47 -10.21 -6.10
CA LYS A 468 20.55 -10.17 -7.10
C LYS A 468 20.57 -8.84 -7.87
N SER A 469 19.39 -8.38 -8.29
CA SER A 469 19.24 -7.07 -8.95
C SER A 469 19.63 -5.90 -8.04
N LEU A 470 19.24 -5.94 -6.76
CA LEU A 470 19.58 -4.93 -5.78
C LEU A 470 21.09 -4.89 -5.50
N ASP A 471 21.73 -6.03 -5.27
CA ASP A 471 23.17 -6.15 -4.99
C ASP A 471 24.02 -5.62 -6.15
N GLN A 472 23.61 -5.91 -7.38
CA GLN A 472 24.23 -5.37 -8.58
C GLN A 472 24.14 -3.84 -8.59
N ARG A 473 22.97 -3.27 -8.30
CA ARG A 473 22.77 -1.82 -8.21
C ARG A 473 23.63 -1.20 -7.11
N LEU A 474 23.60 -1.74 -5.89
CA LEU A 474 24.33 -1.20 -4.73
C LEU A 474 25.86 -1.31 -4.88
N SER A 475 26.36 -2.28 -5.65
CA SER A 475 27.81 -2.48 -5.85
C SER A 475 28.38 -1.70 -7.05
N THR A 476 27.52 -1.10 -7.88
CA THR A 476 27.96 -0.38 -9.08
C THR A 476 28.72 0.90 -8.69
N SER A 477 29.92 1.09 -9.24
CA SER A 477 30.73 2.31 -9.04
C SER A 477 30.00 3.58 -9.50
N LEU A 478 30.23 4.70 -8.84
CA LEU A 478 29.76 6.01 -9.30
C LEU A 478 30.44 6.36 -10.63
N LYS A 479 29.68 6.85 -11.62
CA LYS A 479 30.21 7.43 -12.86
C LYS A 479 29.92 8.92 -12.92
N GLU A 480 30.78 9.70 -13.58
CA GLU A 480 30.64 11.17 -13.68
C GLU A 480 29.36 11.63 -14.37
N ASN A 481 28.82 10.82 -15.29
CA ASN A 481 27.59 11.08 -16.04
C ASN A 481 26.56 9.95 -15.81
N GLU A 482 26.24 9.66 -14.55
CA GLU A 482 25.18 8.70 -14.25
C GLU A 482 23.84 9.22 -14.76
N ILE A 483 23.29 8.52 -15.75
CA ILE A 483 21.89 8.67 -16.12
C ILE A 483 21.06 8.30 -14.88
N PRO A 484 20.03 9.07 -14.51
CA PRO A 484 19.12 8.71 -13.45
C PRO A 484 18.71 7.25 -13.61
N LEU A 485 18.97 6.39 -12.62
CA LEU A 485 18.46 5.01 -12.60
C LEU A 485 16.95 4.96 -12.28
N PHE A 486 16.25 6.07 -12.55
CA PHE A 486 14.82 6.15 -12.72
C PHE A 486 14.55 5.65 -14.14
N GLU A 487 14.33 4.35 -14.32
CA GLU A 487 13.52 3.93 -15.44
C GLU A 487 12.18 4.64 -15.26
N LYS A 488 11.87 5.59 -16.14
CA LYS A 488 10.65 6.40 -16.10
C LYS A 488 9.48 5.50 -15.76
N GLU A 489 9.01 5.56 -14.52
CA GLU A 489 7.57 5.54 -14.36
C GLU A 489 7.12 6.77 -15.11
N ASN A 490 6.19 6.62 -16.06
CA ASN A 490 5.59 7.75 -16.77
C ASN A 490 4.78 8.56 -15.75
N ASN A 491 5.42 9.15 -14.75
CA ASN A 491 4.89 10.14 -13.83
C ASN A 491 5.22 11.48 -14.48
N ASN A 492 4.48 11.78 -15.55
CA ASN A 492 4.14 13.16 -15.75
C ASN A 492 3.22 13.50 -14.58
N ASP A 493 3.75 14.24 -13.63
CA ASP A 493 3.01 14.94 -12.58
C ASP A 493 2.25 16.13 -13.20
N ASP A 494 1.57 15.87 -14.32
CA ASP A 494 0.53 16.78 -14.81
C ASP A 494 -0.69 16.51 -13.93
N GLU A 495 -0.66 17.07 -12.71
CA GLU A 495 -1.86 17.31 -11.92
C GLU A 495 -2.74 18.26 -12.73
N ASN A 496 -3.52 17.71 -13.66
CA ASN A 496 -4.65 18.44 -14.21
C ASN A 496 -5.57 18.77 -13.03
N ASP A 497 -5.52 20.03 -12.62
CA ASP A 497 -6.40 20.69 -11.66
C ASP A 497 -7.82 20.84 -12.20
N GLU A 498 -8.42 19.74 -12.65
CA GLU A 498 -9.87 19.64 -12.74
C GLU A 498 -10.40 19.07 -11.41
N GLU A 499 -11.42 19.75 -10.88
CA GLU A 499 -11.93 19.67 -9.50
C GLU A 499 -12.57 18.32 -9.11
N GLU A 500 -11.81 17.22 -9.01
CA GLU A 500 -12.24 16.06 -8.21
C GLU A 500 -11.97 16.30 -6.71
N ASN A 501 -12.73 17.22 -6.12
CA ASN A 501 -12.77 17.37 -4.66
C ASN A 501 -13.78 16.37 -4.06
N ILE A 502 -13.34 15.54 -3.10
CA ILE A 502 -14.20 14.60 -2.37
C ILE A 502 -15.44 15.31 -1.82
N GLU A 503 -15.31 16.54 -1.31
CA GLU A 503 -16.45 17.30 -0.79
C GLU A 503 -17.49 17.59 -1.89
N ASN A 504 -17.07 17.92 -3.11
CA ASN A 504 -17.97 18.10 -4.25
C ASN A 504 -18.62 16.78 -4.70
N ILE A 505 -17.92 15.65 -4.53
CA ILE A 505 -18.44 14.32 -4.85
C ILE A 505 -19.49 13.89 -3.82
N LEU A 506 -19.22 14.10 -2.53
CA LEU A 506 -20.10 13.71 -1.43
C LEU A 506 -21.34 14.62 -1.32
N GLU A 507 -21.17 15.95 -1.35
CA GLU A 507 -22.27 16.93 -1.21
C GLU A 507 -23.34 16.84 -2.32
N ARG A 508 -23.02 16.22 -3.46
CA ARG A 508 -23.94 16.08 -4.61
C ARG A 508 -24.63 14.72 -4.68
N THR A 509 -24.35 13.80 -3.76
CA THR A 509 -24.82 12.41 -3.85
C THR A 509 -25.90 12.11 -2.81
N GLU A 510 -27.14 12.51 -3.07
CA GLU A 510 -28.29 11.93 -2.36
C GLU A 510 -28.59 10.55 -2.95
N CYS A 511 -28.48 9.52 -2.11
CA CYS A 511 -28.80 8.15 -2.50
C CYS A 511 -29.63 7.54 -1.37
N ASP A 512 -30.90 7.20 -1.64
CA ASP A 512 -31.70 6.37 -0.75
C ASP A 512 -31.77 4.95 -1.35
N VAL A 513 -30.88 4.09 -0.89
CA VAL A 513 -30.77 2.68 -1.30
C VAL A 513 -31.13 1.72 -0.18
N GLU A 514 -31.66 2.22 0.94
CA GLU A 514 -31.90 1.43 2.15
C GLU A 514 -32.84 0.26 1.87
N ASN A 515 -34.03 0.55 1.32
CA ASN A 515 -35.04 -0.45 1.00
C ASN A 515 -34.53 -1.47 -0.03
N GLN A 516 -33.80 -1.01 -1.05
CA GLN A 516 -33.26 -1.89 -2.09
C GLN A 516 -32.18 -2.82 -1.52
N TYR A 517 -31.30 -2.28 -0.68
CA TYR A 517 -30.27 -3.04 0.03
C TYR A 517 -30.91 -4.15 0.86
N ASP A 518 -31.90 -3.82 1.70
CA ASP A 518 -32.55 -4.80 2.57
C ASP A 518 -33.24 -5.90 1.77
N ILE A 519 -33.94 -5.57 0.68
CA ILE A 519 -34.59 -6.56 -0.19
C ILE A 519 -33.57 -7.53 -0.79
N ILE A 520 -32.50 -7.02 -1.40
CA ILE A 520 -31.48 -7.86 -2.06
C ILE A 520 -30.70 -8.67 -1.03
N TYR A 521 -30.39 -8.08 0.13
CA TYR A 521 -29.74 -8.77 1.23
C TYR A 521 -30.57 -9.97 1.71
N GLN A 522 -31.88 -9.79 1.88
CA GLN A 522 -32.79 -10.88 2.24
C GLN A 522 -32.91 -11.94 1.13
N GLN A 523 -32.86 -11.55 -0.15
CA GLN A 523 -32.81 -12.52 -1.25
C GLN A 523 -31.56 -13.39 -1.17
N TRP A 524 -30.40 -12.78 -0.92
CA TRP A 524 -29.12 -13.47 -0.80
C TRP A 524 -29.04 -14.38 0.42
N LEU A 525 -29.66 -13.99 1.54
CA LEU A 525 -29.78 -14.85 2.73
C LEU A 525 -30.54 -16.15 2.46
N ASN A 526 -31.48 -16.13 1.51
CA ASN A 526 -32.33 -17.27 1.18
C ASN A 526 -31.78 -18.14 0.04
N TYR A 527 -30.65 -17.77 -0.57
CA TYR A 527 -30.00 -18.62 -1.56
C TYR A 527 -29.38 -19.85 -0.91
N ASN A 528 -29.46 -20.98 -1.63
CA ASN A 528 -28.75 -22.19 -1.25
C ASN A 528 -27.25 -22.02 -1.48
N ASP A 529 -26.46 -22.71 -0.66
CA ASP A 529 -25.01 -22.84 -0.84
C ASP A 529 -24.72 -23.58 -2.17
N ILE A 530 -23.62 -23.21 -2.83
CA ILE A 530 -23.19 -23.69 -4.16
C ILE A 530 -22.48 -25.05 -4.08
#